data_AF-A0A8F1MBX1-F1
#
_entry.id   AF-A0A8F1MBX1-F1
#
_cell.length_a   1.000
_cell.length_b   1.000
_cell.length_c   1.000
_cell.angle_alpha   90.00
_cell.angle_beta   90.00
_cell.angle_gamma   90.00
#
_symmetry.space_group_name_H-M   'P 1'
#
loop_
_entity.id
_entity.type
_entity.pdbx_description
1 polymer ?
#
loop_
_entity_poly.entity_id
_entity_poly.type
_entity_poly.pdbx_seq_one_letter_code
_entity_poly.pdbx_strand_id
1 'polypeptide(L)'
;MSKKCWIGVFGQVRAQQKRFVRDKMSLFFTFLFPLIFLLVFGSIFNNQSTSFDIAIINNSQTEFAKGFVKGAKDNAKDSILKIKDVKDMDEAREKLKRSELNGIIELPSDFGKVKGEGRDARPTGTNQCSVRQRFRANW
;
A
#
# COMPACT_ATOMS: atom_id res chain seq x y z
N MET A 1 -12.07 50.64 26.92
CA MET A 1 -10.73 50.05 26.67
C MET A 1 -10.11 50.75 25.45
N SER A 2 -9.05 51.54 25.64
CA SER A 2 -8.64 52.61 24.72
C SER A 2 -7.69 52.13 23.60
N LYS A 3 -7.90 52.61 22.37
CA LYS A 3 -7.17 52.27 21.13
C LYS A 3 -5.63 52.35 21.25
N LYS A 4 -5.14 53.14 22.21
CA LYS A 4 -3.70 53.31 22.53
C LYS A 4 -3.05 52.03 23.07
N CYS A 5 -3.79 51.20 23.82
CA CYS A 5 -3.27 49.94 24.35
C CYS A 5 -3.00 48.93 23.24
N TRP A 6 -3.90 48.84 22.26
CA TRP A 6 -3.76 47.95 21.10
C TRP A 6 -2.53 48.30 20.25
N ILE A 7 -2.27 49.59 20.01
CA ILE A 7 -1.09 50.06 19.27
C ILE A 7 0.21 49.70 19.98
N GLY A 8 0.26 49.78 21.32
CA GLY A 8 1.40 49.36 22.12
C GLY A 8 1.68 47.86 22.03
N VAL A 9 0.63 47.03 22.14
CA VAL A 9 0.72 45.57 22.00
C VAL A 9 1.19 45.19 20.59
N PHE A 10 0.62 45.79 19.54
CA PHE A 10 1.06 45.57 18.16
C PHE A 10 2.52 45.99 17.93
N GLY A 11 2.96 47.08 18.55
CA GLY A 11 4.36 47.51 18.54
C GLY A 11 5.30 46.46 19.16
N GLN A 12 4.92 45.89 20.30
CA GLN A 12 5.67 44.82 20.94
C GLN A 12 5.72 43.55 20.09
N VAL A 13 4.58 43.13 19.52
CA VAL A 13 4.52 41.96 18.61
C VAL A 13 5.43 42.15 17.41
N ARG A 14 5.40 43.33 16.77
CA ARG A 14 6.26 43.64 15.63
C ARG A 14 7.75 43.62 15.98
N ALA A 15 8.12 44.13 17.16
CA ALA A 15 9.50 44.11 17.64
C ALA A 15 9.99 42.68 17.91
N GLN A 16 9.15 41.85 18.53
CA GLN A 16 9.43 40.44 18.79
C GLN A 16 9.59 39.66 17.48
N GLN A 17 8.70 39.86 16.51
CA GLN A 17 8.78 39.21 15.20
C GLN A 17 10.03 39.63 14.43
N LYS A 18 10.41 40.92 14.46
CA LYS A 18 11.65 41.40 13.84
C LYS A 18 12.91 40.79 14.49
N ARG A 19 12.87 40.54 15.80
CA ARG A 19 13.96 39.87 16.53
C ARG A 19 14.03 38.39 16.16
N PHE A 20 12.88 37.73 16.07
CA PHE A 20 12.76 36.33 15.67
C PHE A 20 13.28 36.09 14.25
N VAL A 21 12.92 36.93 13.27
CA VAL A 21 13.41 36.76 11.89
C VAL A 21 14.91 37.08 11.72
N ARG A 22 15.52 37.79 12.67
CA ARG A 22 16.97 38.03 12.70
C ARG A 22 17.74 36.84 13.26
N ASP A 23 17.06 35.97 13.99
CA ASP A 23 17.63 34.73 14.48
C ASP A 23 17.57 33.67 13.37
N LYS A 24 18.62 33.68 12.55
CA LYS A 24 18.77 32.75 11.41
C LYS A 24 18.79 31.28 11.85
N MET A 25 19.26 30.97 13.06
CA MET A 25 19.25 29.59 13.58
C MET A 25 17.83 29.17 13.94
N SER A 26 17.08 30.03 14.63
CA SER A 26 15.68 29.72 14.99
C SER A 26 14.80 29.56 13.75
N LEU A 27 14.98 30.39 12.71
CA LEU A 27 14.28 30.24 11.43
C LEU A 27 14.65 28.95 10.70
N PHE A 28 15.93 28.56 10.71
CA PHE A 28 16.40 27.30 10.11
C PHE A 28 15.69 26.09 10.73
N PHE A 29 15.66 25.99 12.06
CA PHE A 29 15.00 24.86 12.73
C PHE A 29 13.47 24.91 12.63
N THR A 30 12.86 26.09 12.54
CA THR A 30 11.40 26.22 12.48
C THR A 30 10.83 25.92 11.09
N PHE A 31 11.55 26.29 10.03
CA PHE A 31 11.05 26.15 8.66
C PHE A 31 11.80 25.09 7.87
N LEU A 32 13.14 25.13 7.87
CA LEU A 32 13.94 24.28 7.00
C LEU A 32 13.97 22.83 7.49
N PHE A 33 14.09 22.62 8.81
CA PHE A 33 14.08 21.26 9.35
C PHE A 33 12.76 20.52 9.08
N PRO A 34 11.56 21.09 9.33
CA PRO A 34 10.30 20.47 8.96
C PRO A 34 10.14 20.24 7.44
N LEU A 35 10.64 21.16 6.60
CA LEU A 35 10.61 20.97 5.15
C LEU A 35 11.50 19.81 4.68
N ILE A 36 12.72 19.73 5.20
CA ILE A 36 13.64 18.63 4.89
C ILE A 36 13.07 17.32 5.43
N PHE A 37 12.47 17.33 6.62
CA PHE A 37 11.77 16.17 7.17
C PHE A 37 10.64 15.72 6.25
N LEU A 38 9.76 16.63 5.81
CA LEU A 38 8.72 16.31 4.84
C LEU A 38 9.29 15.79 3.52
N LEU A 39 10.43 16.32 3.05
CA LEU A 39 11.06 15.87 1.81
C LEU A 39 11.69 14.47 1.94
N VAL A 40 12.33 14.17 3.07
CA VAL A 40 12.94 12.86 3.35
C VAL A 40 11.85 11.82 3.56
N PHE A 41 10.84 12.12 4.37
CA PHE A 41 9.70 11.23 4.53
C PHE A 41 8.95 11.12 3.20
N GLY A 42 8.66 12.23 2.53
CA GLY A 42 8.07 12.24 1.20
C GLY A 42 8.83 11.35 0.22
N SER A 43 10.15 11.46 0.12
CA SER A 43 10.96 10.67 -0.82
C SER A 43 11.07 9.19 -0.45
N ILE A 44 11.20 8.89 0.85
CA ILE A 44 11.25 7.50 1.36
C ILE A 44 9.89 6.82 1.21
N PHE A 45 8.79 7.53 1.37
CA PHE A 45 7.42 6.98 1.30
C PHE A 45 6.80 7.08 -0.10
N ASN A 46 7.29 7.92 -1.01
CA ASN A 46 6.76 8.06 -2.38
C ASN A 46 6.79 6.75 -3.18
N ASN A 47 7.76 5.86 -2.89
CA ASN A 47 7.92 4.57 -3.59
C ASN A 47 7.61 3.36 -2.71
N GLN A 48 7.16 3.53 -1.47
CA GLN A 48 6.68 2.42 -0.64
C GLN A 48 5.20 2.17 -0.92
N SER A 49 4.85 1.89 -2.18
CA SER A 49 3.70 1.03 -2.41
C SER A 49 4.10 -0.31 -1.80
N THR A 50 3.45 -0.69 -0.70
CA THR A 50 3.68 -1.97 -0.03
C THR A 50 3.34 -3.07 -1.02
N SER A 51 4.29 -3.45 -1.87
CA SER A 51 4.07 -4.43 -2.93
C SER A 51 3.75 -5.75 -2.25
N PHE A 52 2.51 -6.17 -2.38
CA PHE A 52 2.04 -7.46 -1.89
C PHE A 52 2.36 -8.49 -2.96
N ASP A 53 3.43 -9.24 -2.74
CA ASP A 53 3.84 -10.34 -3.61
C ASP A 53 2.92 -11.54 -3.34
N ILE A 54 2.14 -11.94 -4.34
CA ILE A 54 1.18 -13.05 -4.25
C ILE A 54 1.49 -14.07 -5.35
N ALA A 55 1.40 -15.35 -5.02
CA ALA A 55 1.45 -16.43 -6.01
C ALA A 55 0.03 -16.93 -6.33
N ILE A 56 -0.24 -17.21 -7.61
CA ILE A 56 -1.50 -17.84 -8.03
C ILE A 56 -1.18 -19.24 -8.57
N ILE A 57 -1.81 -20.25 -7.99
CA ILE A 57 -1.65 -21.64 -8.41
C ILE A 57 -2.99 -22.09 -9.00
N ASN A 58 -2.96 -22.36 -10.31
CA ASN A 58 -4.16 -22.75 -11.04
C ASN A 58 -4.20 -24.27 -11.25
N ASN A 59 -5.02 -24.95 -10.45
CA ASN A 59 -5.30 -26.39 -10.62
C ASN A 59 -6.54 -26.64 -11.50
N SER A 60 -7.17 -25.58 -12.03
CA SER A 60 -8.33 -25.66 -12.92
C SER A 60 -7.94 -25.56 -14.40
N GLN A 61 -8.57 -26.41 -15.21
CA GLN A 61 -8.39 -26.42 -16.67
C GLN A 61 -9.44 -25.58 -17.41
N THR A 62 -10.32 -24.86 -16.69
CA THR A 62 -11.41 -24.10 -17.31
C THR A 62 -10.92 -22.82 -17.99
N GLU A 63 -11.59 -22.41 -19.07
CA GLU A 63 -11.28 -21.14 -19.77
C GLU A 63 -11.47 -19.92 -18.85
N PHE A 64 -12.42 -20.01 -17.91
CA PHE A 64 -12.63 -18.97 -16.89
C PHE A 64 -11.40 -18.83 -15.97
N ALA A 65 -10.84 -19.93 -15.49
CA ALA A 65 -9.65 -19.89 -14.63
C ALA A 65 -8.45 -19.28 -15.35
N LYS A 66 -8.23 -19.64 -16.62
CA LYS A 66 -7.18 -19.04 -17.46
C LYS A 66 -7.40 -17.53 -17.65
N GLY A 67 -8.64 -17.12 -17.91
CA GLY A 67 -9.03 -15.71 -18.03
C GLY A 67 -8.80 -14.92 -16.74
N PHE A 68 -9.12 -15.51 -15.59
CA PHE A 68 -8.88 -14.91 -14.27
C PHE A 68 -7.39 -14.69 -14.01
N VAL A 69 -6.54 -15.70 -14.25
CA VAL A 69 -5.08 -15.58 -14.08
C VAL A 69 -4.51 -14.52 -15.00
N LYS A 70 -4.95 -14.48 -16.26
CA LYS A 70 -4.52 -13.47 -17.24
C LYS A 70 -4.92 -12.07 -16.80
N GLY A 71 -6.19 -11.87 -16.44
CA GLY A 71 -6.69 -10.59 -15.95
C GLY A 71 -5.97 -10.13 -14.67
N ALA A 72 -5.70 -11.06 -13.74
CA ALA A 72 -4.95 -10.76 -12.54
C ALA A 72 -3.52 -10.28 -12.89
N LYS A 73 -2.81 -10.96 -13.79
CA LYS A 73 -1.46 -10.57 -14.26
C LYS A 73 -1.44 -9.23 -14.98
N ASP A 74 -2.46 -8.93 -15.78
CA ASP A 74 -2.54 -7.68 -16.52
C ASP A 74 -2.80 -6.48 -15.59
N ASN A 75 -3.65 -6.65 -14.57
CA ASN A 75 -3.94 -5.60 -13.58
C ASN A 75 -2.84 -5.44 -12.51
N ALA A 76 -1.99 -6.45 -12.31
CA ALA A 76 -0.92 -6.45 -11.32
C ALA A 76 0.28 -5.54 -11.69
N LYS A 77 0.37 -5.05 -12.94
CA LYS A 77 1.49 -4.21 -13.38
C LYS A 77 1.46 -2.80 -12.78
N ASP A 78 0.27 -2.24 -12.59
CA ASP A 78 0.06 -0.89 -12.04
C ASP A 78 -0.51 -0.90 -10.61
N SER A 79 -0.67 -2.08 -10.01
CA SER A 79 -1.31 -2.27 -8.71
C SER A 79 -0.32 -2.61 -7.59
N ILE A 80 -0.75 -2.38 -6.35
CA ILE A 80 -0.02 -2.77 -5.12
C ILE A 80 0.20 -4.30 -5.06
N LEU A 81 -0.60 -5.08 -5.78
CA LEU A 81 -0.51 -6.54 -5.82
C LEU A 81 0.40 -6.99 -6.97
N LYS A 82 1.55 -7.60 -6.64
CA LYS A 82 2.48 -8.18 -7.62
C LYS A 82 2.29 -9.69 -7.69
N ILE A 83 2.05 -10.22 -8.87
CA ILE A 83 1.91 -11.67 -9.07
C ILE A 83 3.27 -12.25 -9.41
N LYS A 84 3.75 -13.19 -8.59
CA LYS A 84 4.96 -13.97 -8.85
C LYS A 84 4.62 -15.34 -9.39
N ASP A 85 5.36 -15.77 -10.40
CA ASP A 85 5.29 -17.12 -10.92
C ASP A 85 5.95 -18.11 -9.94
N VAL A 86 5.27 -19.24 -9.74
CA VAL A 86 5.71 -20.39 -8.93
C VAL A 86 5.33 -21.66 -9.70
N LYS A 87 6.13 -22.71 -9.56
CA LYS A 87 5.90 -23.97 -10.28
C LYS A 87 4.81 -24.80 -9.62
N ASP A 88 4.80 -24.85 -8.30
CA ASP A 88 3.92 -25.71 -7.50
C ASP A 88 3.63 -25.12 -6.11
N MET A 89 2.73 -25.78 -5.37
CA MET A 89 2.34 -25.38 -4.01
C MET A 89 3.49 -25.45 -3.00
N ASP A 90 4.46 -26.34 -3.19
CA ASP A 90 5.57 -26.51 -2.26
C ASP A 90 6.58 -25.36 -2.42
N GLU A 91 6.90 -24.97 -3.65
CA GLU A 91 7.70 -23.78 -3.94
C GLU A 91 7.03 -22.51 -3.40
N ALA A 92 5.71 -22.37 -3.59
CA ALA A 92 4.96 -21.23 -3.08
C ALA A 92 5.00 -21.18 -1.54
N ARG A 93 4.85 -22.32 -0.86
CA ARG A 93 4.96 -22.42 0.60
C ARG A 93 6.35 -22.06 1.09
N GLU A 94 7.41 -22.52 0.43
CA GLU A 94 8.79 -22.17 0.78
C GLU A 94 9.07 -20.68 0.60
N LYS A 95 8.63 -20.08 -0.51
CA LYS A 95 8.74 -18.63 -0.74
C LYS A 95 7.94 -17.82 0.29
N LEU A 96 6.78 -18.31 0.72
CA LEU A 96 5.99 -17.70 1.79
C LEU A 96 6.69 -17.79 3.16
N LYS A 97 7.34 -18.92 3.48
CA LYS A 97 8.18 -19.07 4.70
C LYS A 97 9.36 -18.09 4.68
N ARG A 98 9.99 -17.91 3.51
CA ARG A 98 11.11 -16.98 3.28
C ARG A 98 10.72 -15.51 3.24
N SER A 99 9.42 -15.18 3.37
CA SER A 99 8.88 -13.82 3.25
C SER A 99 9.09 -13.19 1.86
N GLU A 100 9.30 -14.01 0.83
CA GLU A 100 9.35 -13.59 -0.57
C GLU A 100 7.95 -13.47 -1.20
N LEU A 101 6.94 -14.06 -0.53
CA LEU A 101 5.52 -13.93 -0.81
C LEU A 101 4.78 -13.50 0.46
N ASN A 102 3.77 -12.66 0.29
CA ASN A 102 2.83 -12.25 1.33
C ASN A 102 1.58 -13.15 1.40
N GLY A 103 1.26 -13.85 0.30
CA GLY A 103 0.11 -14.75 0.23
C GLY A 103 0.15 -15.69 -0.97
N ILE A 104 -0.72 -16.70 -0.94
CA ILE A 104 -0.93 -17.68 -2.01
C ILE A 104 -2.43 -17.76 -2.28
N ILE A 105 -2.81 -17.72 -3.55
CA ILE A 105 -4.16 -17.96 -4.04
C ILE A 105 -4.16 -19.29 -4.78
N GLU A 106 -4.91 -20.25 -4.27
CA GLU A 106 -5.12 -21.54 -4.94
C GLU A 106 -6.48 -21.54 -5.65
N LEU A 107 -6.47 -21.84 -6.95
CA LEU A 107 -7.68 -22.06 -7.74
C LEU A 107 -7.91 -23.57 -7.84
N PRO A 108 -8.90 -24.13 -7.12
CA PRO A 108 -9.15 -25.56 -7.12
C PRO A 108 -9.67 -26.04 -8.48
N SER A 109 -9.60 -27.34 -8.74
CA SER A 109 -9.94 -27.92 -10.07
C SER A 109 -11.38 -27.71 -10.55
N ASP A 110 -12.30 -27.40 -9.64
CA ASP A 110 -13.70 -27.07 -9.90
C ASP A 110 -13.94 -25.58 -10.19
N PHE A 111 -12.93 -24.73 -9.98
CA PHE A 111 -13.01 -23.29 -10.21
C PHE A 111 -13.35 -22.97 -11.68
N GLY A 112 -14.41 -22.21 -11.88
CA GLY A 112 -14.89 -21.85 -13.21
C GLY A 112 -15.69 -22.94 -13.91
N LYS A 113 -15.93 -24.11 -13.28
CA LYS A 113 -16.88 -25.09 -13.82
C LYS A 113 -18.27 -24.49 -13.69
N VAL A 114 -19.01 -24.47 -14.80
CA VAL A 114 -20.38 -23.98 -14.84
C VAL A 114 -21.26 -25.02 -14.14
N LYS A 115 -21.93 -24.63 -13.06
CA LYS A 115 -23.06 -25.38 -12.50
C LYS A 115 -24.36 -24.66 -12.86
N GLY A 116 -25.34 -25.42 -13.34
CA GLY A 116 -26.66 -24.94 -13.78
C GLY A 116 -26.88 -25.10 -15.28
N GLU A 117 -28.14 -25.25 -15.69
CA GLU A 117 -28.58 -25.29 -17.10
C GLU A 117 -29.27 -23.97 -17.49
N GLY A 118 -29.06 -23.50 -18.72
CA GLY A 118 -29.76 -22.33 -19.26
C GLY A 118 -29.28 -21.00 -18.68
N ARG A 119 -30.22 -20.12 -18.28
CA ARG A 119 -29.93 -18.72 -17.86
C ARG A 119 -29.27 -18.62 -16.48
N ASP A 120 -29.19 -19.72 -15.72
CA ASP A 120 -28.64 -19.76 -14.36
C ASP A 120 -27.23 -20.38 -14.30
N ALA A 121 -26.62 -20.64 -15.46
CA ALA A 121 -25.25 -21.09 -15.59
C ALA A 121 -24.27 -20.07 -14.96
N ARG A 122 -23.72 -20.40 -13.79
CA ARG A 122 -22.70 -19.58 -13.12
C ARG A 122 -21.40 -20.36 -12.92
N PRO A 123 -20.23 -19.74 -13.13
CA PRO A 123 -18.96 -20.35 -12.76
C PRO A 123 -18.92 -20.54 -11.25
N THR A 124 -18.71 -21.79 -10.81
CA THR A 124 -18.61 -22.16 -9.40
C THR A 124 -17.15 -22.10 -8.94
N GLY A 125 -16.91 -21.80 -7.66
CA GLY A 125 -15.59 -21.93 -7.05
C GLY A 125 -15.45 -21.16 -5.74
N THR A 126 -14.80 -21.76 -4.74
CA THR A 126 -14.39 -21.10 -3.50
C THR A 126 -12.88 -20.93 -3.54
N ASN A 127 -12.40 -19.69 -3.46
CA ASN A 127 -10.97 -19.41 -3.44
C ASN A 127 -10.46 -19.51 -2.00
N GLN A 128 -9.55 -20.44 -1.72
CA GLN A 128 -8.92 -20.54 -0.40
C GLN A 128 -7.70 -19.59 -0.38
N CYS A 129 -7.82 -18.52 0.39
CA CYS A 129 -6.77 -17.52 0.53
C CYS A 129 -6.03 -17.73 1.85
N SER A 130 -4.75 -18.06 1.78
CA SER A 130 -3.89 -18.15 2.97
C SER A 130 -2.97 -16.93 3.00
N VAL A 131 -3.30 -15.96 3.86
CA VAL A 131 -2.55 -14.71 4.04
C VAL A 131 -1.78 -14.78 5.34
N ARG A 132 -0.48 -14.44 5.31
CA ARG A 132 0.29 -14.27 6.54
C ARG A 132 0.04 -12.86 7.08
N GLN A 133 -0.90 -12.71 8.02
CA GLN A 133 -1.12 -11.43 8.70
C GLN A 133 0.08 -11.11 9.60
N ARG A 134 0.97 -10.25 9.13
CA ARG A 134 2.00 -9.62 9.96
C ARG A 134 1.47 -8.27 10.43
N PHE A 135 0.66 -8.27 11.49
CA PHE A 135 0.41 -7.06 12.27
C PHE A 135 1.75 -6.62 12.88
N ARG A 136 2.45 -5.70 12.21
CA ARG A 136 3.60 -5.00 12.78
C ARG A 136 3.06 -3.73 13.43
N ALA A 137 2.59 -3.85 14.67
CA ALA A 137 2.47 -2.67 15.53
C ALA A 137 3.90 -2.21 15.82
N ASN A 138 4.30 -1.11 15.21
CA ASN A 138 5.54 -0.42 15.53
C ASN A 138 5.13 0.94 16.08
N TRP A 139 5.00 1.03 17.40
CA TRP A 139 5.10 2.29 18.13
C TRP A 139 6.59 2.63 18.27
#